data_AF-A0A9W4WIR3-F1
#
_entry.id   AF-A0A9W4WIR3-F1
#
_cell.length_a   1.000
_cell.length_b   1.000
_cell.length_c   1.000
_cell.angle_alpha   90.00
_cell.angle_beta   90.00
_cell.angle_gamma   90.00
#
_symmetry.space_group_name_H-M   'P 1'
#
loop_
_entity.id
_entity.type
_entity.pdbx_description
1 polymer ?
#
loop_
_entity_poly.entity_id
_entity_poly.type
_entity_poly.pdbx_seq_one_letter_code
_entity_poly.pdbx_strand_id
1 'polypeptide(L)'
;MPRSSKTPLSINIINDTQTDLLKDINKFTLLFWFFLLGAASVYASTCTASPQGNLDRRFDQSFARQAQRECRSAGGSPKGNNNRPACDFRGDPPRNFNNRRFQVTVSDNGRNRNVNARWSCRR
;
A
#
# COMPACT_ATOMS: atom_id res chain seq x y z
N MET A 1 -7.51 21.18 79.69
CA MET A 1 -6.21 20.53 79.40
C MET A 1 -6.35 19.01 79.60
N PRO A 2 -5.67 18.17 78.81
CA PRO A 2 -6.32 17.37 77.78
C PRO A 2 -6.24 15.85 77.99
N ARG A 3 -7.10 15.08 77.32
CA ARG A 3 -6.84 13.66 77.03
C ARG A 3 -6.84 13.42 75.52
N SER A 4 -5.68 12.99 75.07
CA SER A 4 -5.27 12.69 73.70
C SER A 4 -6.13 11.58 73.08
N SER A 5 -6.69 11.85 71.89
CA SER A 5 -7.24 10.85 70.97
C SER A 5 -6.33 10.80 69.76
N LYS A 6 -5.31 9.94 69.83
CA LYS A 6 -4.57 9.43 68.66
C LYS A 6 -5.33 8.23 68.10
N THR A 7 -5.73 8.29 66.83
CA THR A 7 -5.78 7.20 65.81
C THR A 7 -6.69 7.59 64.63
N PRO A 8 -6.51 7.04 63.41
CA PRO A 8 -5.34 7.15 62.55
C PRO A 8 -5.73 7.70 61.15
N LEU A 9 -4.80 8.37 60.46
CA LEU A 9 -4.88 8.53 59.01
C LEU A 9 -4.93 7.15 58.38
N SER A 10 -6.10 6.74 57.91
CA SER A 10 -6.27 5.46 57.23
C SER A 10 -6.90 5.71 55.88
N ILE A 11 -6.03 5.59 54.87
CA ILE A 11 -6.37 4.95 53.60
C ILE A 11 -7.25 5.81 52.68
N ASN A 12 -6.62 6.77 52.01
CA ASN A 12 -7.07 7.22 50.69
C ASN A 12 -5.97 7.02 49.62
N ILE A 13 -5.11 6.02 49.82
CA ILE A 13 -4.01 5.69 48.89
C ILE A 13 -4.44 4.60 47.88
N ILE A 14 -5.59 3.96 48.11
CA ILE A 14 -6.06 2.84 47.27
C ILE A 14 -6.86 3.33 46.04
N ASN A 15 -7.44 4.54 46.07
CA ASN A 15 -8.26 5.03 44.96
C ASN A 15 -7.49 5.73 43.84
N ASP A 16 -6.36 6.39 44.13
CA ASP A 16 -5.59 7.10 43.10
C ASP A 16 -4.65 6.17 42.32
N THR A 17 -4.14 5.11 42.94
CA THR A 17 -3.25 4.15 42.24
C THR A 17 -4.01 3.20 41.31
N GLN A 18 -5.29 2.95 41.57
CA GLN A 18 -6.11 2.06 40.76
C GLN A 18 -6.63 2.73 39.48
N THR A 19 -6.91 4.04 39.53
CA THR A 19 -7.36 4.82 38.36
C THR A 19 -6.24 5.07 37.36
N ASP A 20 -5.00 5.28 37.81
CA ASP A 20 -3.83 5.44 36.91
C ASP A 20 -3.45 4.12 36.21
N LEU A 21 -3.46 2.99 36.93
CA LEU A 21 -3.21 1.65 36.36
C LEU A 21 -4.24 1.26 35.28
N LEU A 22 -5.53 1.52 35.51
CA LEU A 22 -6.59 1.27 34.53
C LEU A 22 -6.51 2.19 33.30
N LYS A 23 -6.07 3.44 33.50
CA LYS A 23 -5.93 4.43 32.43
C LYS A 23 -4.80 4.06 31.45
N ASP A 24 -3.70 3.51 31.95
CA ASP A 24 -2.58 3.09 31.11
C ASP A 24 -2.84 1.79 30.35
N ILE A 25 -3.62 0.85 30.91
CA ILE A 25 -4.12 -0.34 30.19
C ILE A 25 -5.01 0.08 29.00
N ASN A 26 -5.89 1.06 29.19
CA ASN A 26 -6.78 1.55 28.13
C ASN A 26 -6.02 2.29 27.02
N LYS A 27 -5.00 3.09 27.36
CA LYS A 27 -4.14 3.75 26.36
C LYS A 27 -3.33 2.74 25.54
N PHE A 28 -2.74 1.73 26.18
CA PHE A 28 -1.96 0.70 25.49
C PHE A 28 -2.84 -0.12 24.56
N THR A 29 -4.04 -0.49 25.01
CA THR A 29 -5.02 -1.24 24.21
C THR A 29 -5.50 -0.42 23.02
N LEU A 30 -5.83 0.86 23.19
CA LEU A 30 -6.21 1.74 22.08
C LEU A 30 -5.09 1.91 21.05
N LEU A 31 -3.86 2.16 21.50
CA LEU A 31 -2.69 2.27 20.62
C LEU A 31 -2.41 0.97 19.86
N PHE A 32 -2.56 -0.18 20.52
CA PHE A 32 -2.44 -1.50 19.90
C PHE A 32 -3.49 -1.72 18.81
N TRP A 33 -4.75 -1.32 19.03
CA TRP A 33 -5.80 -1.36 18.00
C TRP A 33 -5.57 -0.37 16.86
N PHE A 34 -5.10 0.86 17.14
CA PHE A 34 -4.72 1.80 16.07
C PHE A 34 -3.53 1.29 15.25
N PHE A 35 -2.57 0.60 15.88
CA PHE A 35 -1.43 0.01 15.18
C PHE A 35 -1.85 -1.22 14.35
N LEU A 36 -2.73 -2.08 14.88
CA LEU A 36 -3.28 -3.22 14.15
C LEU A 36 -4.20 -2.81 12.99
N LEU A 37 -5.04 -1.80 13.16
CA LEU A 37 -5.87 -1.25 12.09
C LEU A 37 -5.03 -0.42 11.10
N GLY A 38 -3.98 0.24 11.56
CA GLY A 38 -3.06 1.00 10.72
C GLY A 38 -2.10 0.13 9.89
N ALA A 39 -1.76 -1.07 10.37
CA ALA A 39 -0.91 -2.01 9.64
C ALA A 39 -1.63 -2.70 8.46
N ALA A 40 -2.97 -2.65 8.41
CA ALA A 40 -3.74 -3.29 7.35
C ALA A 40 -3.78 -2.51 6.02
N SER A 41 -3.33 -1.25 5.97
CA SER A 41 -3.64 -0.36 4.84
C SER A 41 -2.51 -0.16 3.82
N VAL A 42 -1.47 -1.00 3.80
CA VAL A 42 -0.40 -0.89 2.78
C VAL A 42 -0.17 -2.20 2.04
N TYR A 43 -1.25 -2.79 1.52
CA TYR A 43 -1.13 -3.77 0.44
C TYR A 43 -0.70 -3.04 -0.83
N ALA A 44 0.61 -2.98 -1.07
CA ALA A 44 1.14 -2.52 -2.34
C ALA A 44 1.05 -3.67 -3.35
N SER A 45 0.06 -3.63 -4.24
CA SER A 45 -0.02 -4.59 -5.35
C SER A 45 0.82 -4.09 -6.52
N THR A 46 1.81 -4.89 -6.93
CA THR A 46 2.63 -4.59 -8.11
C THR A 46 2.12 -5.36 -9.32
N CYS A 47 1.79 -4.62 -10.38
CA CYS A 47 1.44 -5.17 -11.68
C CYS A 47 2.58 -4.95 -12.67
N THR A 48 2.89 -5.95 -13.47
CA THR A 48 3.94 -5.89 -14.50
C THR A 48 3.29 -6.00 -15.88
N ALA A 49 3.76 -5.20 -16.82
CA ALA A 49 3.32 -5.26 -18.21
C ALA A 49 4.31 -6.11 -19.02
N SER A 50 3.78 -7.09 -19.73
CA SER A 50 4.56 -7.98 -20.60
C SER A 50 3.95 -8.02 -22.01
N PRO A 51 4.75 -7.89 -23.08
CA PRO A 51 4.27 -8.11 -24.44
C PRO A 51 3.90 -9.59 -24.65
N GLN A 52 2.87 -9.87 -25.45
CA GLN A 52 2.41 -11.23 -25.77
C GLN A 52 3.22 -11.89 -26.90
N GLY A 53 4.41 -11.38 -27.20
CA GLY A 53 5.32 -11.89 -28.23
C GLY A 53 6.72 -11.30 -28.07
N ASN A 54 7.64 -11.68 -28.97
CA ASN A 54 8.99 -11.11 -29.00
C ASN A 54 8.91 -9.64 -29.46
N LEU A 55 8.89 -8.74 -28.49
CA LEU A 55 9.09 -7.31 -28.74
C LEU A 55 10.59 -7.07 -28.96
N ASP A 56 10.92 -6.47 -30.11
CA ASP A 56 12.29 -6.06 -30.38
C ASP A 56 12.70 -4.93 -29.42
N ARG A 57 13.93 -4.97 -28.90
CA ARG A 57 14.47 -4.02 -27.91
C ARG A 57 14.34 -2.56 -28.34
N ARG A 58 14.37 -2.30 -29.65
CA ARG A 58 14.15 -0.96 -30.22
C ARG A 58 12.80 -0.35 -29.86
N PHE A 59 11.82 -1.16 -29.48
CA PHE A 59 10.48 -0.71 -29.09
C PHE A 59 10.23 -0.69 -27.59
N ASP A 60 11.19 -1.15 -26.76
CA ASP A 60 11.05 -1.22 -25.30
C ASP A 60 10.71 0.16 -24.71
N GLN A 61 11.32 1.24 -25.22
CA GLN A 61 11.07 2.58 -24.72
C GLN A 61 9.65 3.08 -25.04
N SER A 62 9.17 2.86 -26.26
CA SER A 62 7.81 3.24 -26.67
C SER A 62 6.77 2.43 -25.91
N PHE A 63 7.03 1.12 -25.76
CA PHE A 63 6.24 0.21 -24.94
C PHE A 63 6.15 0.66 -23.49
N ALA A 64 7.28 0.95 -22.86
CA ALA A 64 7.34 1.43 -21.49
C ALA A 64 6.56 2.73 -21.31
N ARG A 65 6.71 3.71 -22.21
CA ARG A 65 5.96 4.98 -22.15
C ARG A 65 4.46 4.78 -22.22
N GLN A 66 3.98 3.80 -23.00
CA GLN A 66 2.55 3.52 -23.12
C GLN A 66 2.03 2.77 -21.89
N ALA A 67 2.76 1.77 -21.40
CA ALA A 67 2.46 1.09 -20.16
C ALA A 67 2.46 2.04 -18.95
N GLN A 68 3.42 2.97 -18.86
CA GLN A 68 3.47 3.99 -17.81
C GLN A 68 2.27 4.93 -17.86
N ARG A 69 1.82 5.33 -19.07
CA ARG A 69 0.61 6.13 -19.24
C ARG A 69 -0.64 5.41 -18.77
N GLU A 70 -0.79 4.13 -19.15
CA GLU A 70 -1.91 3.32 -18.71
C GLU A 70 -1.90 3.12 -17.19
N CYS A 71 -0.74 2.83 -16.60
CA CYS A 71 -0.54 2.74 -15.16
C CYS A 71 -1.00 4.01 -14.44
N ARG A 72 -0.54 5.19 -14.89
CA ARG A 72 -0.95 6.47 -14.31
C ARG A 72 -2.45 6.72 -14.46
N SER A 73 -3.03 6.39 -15.63
CA SER A 73 -4.49 6.52 -15.85
C SER A 73 -5.32 5.62 -14.94
N ALA A 74 -4.75 4.48 -14.54
CA ALA A 74 -5.38 3.54 -13.61
C ALA A 74 -5.21 3.96 -12.13
N GLY A 75 -4.54 5.07 -11.86
CA GLY A 75 -4.25 5.56 -10.50
C GLY A 75 -3.05 4.89 -9.84
N GLY A 76 -2.25 4.13 -10.59
CA GLY A 76 -1.02 3.51 -10.12
C GLY A 76 0.22 4.37 -10.34
N SER A 77 1.29 4.03 -9.62
CA SER A 77 2.61 4.65 -9.74
C SER A 77 3.50 3.79 -10.64
N PRO A 78 3.96 4.30 -11.80
CA PRO A 78 4.82 3.55 -12.69
C PRO A 78 6.17 3.25 -12.03
N LYS A 79 6.66 2.03 -12.22
CA LYS A 79 7.92 1.51 -11.70
C LYS A 79 8.59 0.60 -12.74
N GLY A 80 9.80 0.13 -12.46
CA GLY A 80 10.51 -0.80 -13.32
C GLY A 80 11.26 -0.15 -14.48
N ASN A 81 11.85 -0.98 -15.33
CA ASN A 81 12.75 -0.58 -16.41
C ASN A 81 12.03 -0.61 -17.77
N ASN A 82 12.66 -0.05 -18.81
CA ASN A 82 12.06 0.00 -20.16
C ASN A 82 11.61 -1.38 -20.68
N ASN A 83 12.36 -2.44 -20.36
CA ASN A 83 12.09 -3.80 -20.83
C ASN A 83 11.04 -4.54 -19.99
N ARG A 84 10.75 -4.02 -18.78
CA ARG A 84 9.77 -4.58 -17.83
C ARG A 84 9.12 -3.43 -17.05
N PRO A 85 8.22 -2.69 -17.69
CA PRO A 85 7.43 -1.67 -17.01
C PRO A 85 6.52 -2.33 -15.97
N ALA A 86 6.44 -1.71 -14.80
CA ALA A 86 5.62 -2.11 -13.68
C ALA A 86 4.75 -0.94 -13.20
N CYS A 87 3.74 -1.26 -12.41
CA CYS A 87 2.77 -0.34 -11.87
C CYS A 87 2.45 -0.75 -10.44
N ASP A 88 2.81 0.09 -9.48
CA ASP A 88 2.50 -0.11 -8.07
C ASP A 88 1.20 0.62 -7.72
N PHE A 89 0.26 -0.08 -7.09
CA PHE A 89 -0.97 0.52 -6.57
C PHE A 89 -0.88 0.70 -5.06
N ARG A 90 -1.31 1.85 -4.55
CA ARG A 90 -1.49 2.08 -3.10
C ARG A 90 -2.82 1.45 -2.69
N GLY A 91 -2.80 0.16 -2.37
CA GLY A 91 -3.99 -0.65 -2.11
C GLY A 91 -4.29 -1.66 -3.22
N ASP A 92 -5.56 -2.01 -3.37
CA ASP A 92 -6.01 -2.95 -4.40
C ASP A 92 -5.94 -2.32 -5.80
N PRO A 93 -5.39 -3.03 -6.80
CA PRO A 93 -5.45 -2.59 -8.18
C PRO A 93 -6.90 -2.67 -8.69
N PRO A 94 -7.26 -1.91 -9.75
CA PRO A 94 -8.58 -2.02 -10.35
C PRO A 94 -8.87 -3.47 -10.71
N ARG A 95 -10.09 -3.97 -10.44
CA ARG A 95 -10.47 -5.39 -10.67
C ARG A 95 -10.11 -5.90 -12.08
N ASN A 96 -10.20 -5.03 -13.08
CA ASN A 96 -9.95 -5.35 -14.47
C ASN A 96 -8.51 -5.12 -14.91
N PHE A 97 -7.61 -4.71 -14.01
CA PHE A 97 -6.20 -4.43 -14.32
C PHE A 97 -5.36 -5.69 -14.33
N ASN A 98 -5.67 -6.66 -13.46
CA ASN A 98 -5.04 -7.97 -13.53
C ASN A 98 -5.47 -8.68 -14.82
N ASN A 99 -4.51 -9.13 -15.62
CA ASN A 99 -4.73 -9.75 -16.93
C ASN A 99 -5.32 -8.82 -18.00
N ARG A 100 -5.33 -7.50 -17.76
CA ARG A 100 -5.76 -6.51 -18.74
C ARG A 100 -4.88 -6.57 -19.98
N ARG A 101 -5.50 -6.72 -21.14
CA ARG A 101 -4.80 -6.65 -22.42
C ARG A 101 -4.87 -5.22 -22.93
N PHE A 102 -3.76 -4.75 -23.47
CA PHE A 102 -3.66 -3.44 -24.12
C PHE A 102 -2.80 -3.56 -25.37
N GLN A 103 -3.03 -2.67 -26.33
CA GLN A 103 -2.26 -2.61 -27.55
C GLN A 103 -1.33 -1.41 -27.51
N VAL A 104 -0.07 -1.65 -27.87
CA VAL A 104 0.94 -0.62 -28.06
C VAL A 104 1.21 -0.51 -29.54
N THR A 105 0.94 0.65 -30.12
CA THR A 105 1.31 0.93 -31.50
C THR A 105 2.74 1.43 -31.52
N VAL A 106 3.62 0.67 -32.17
CA VAL A 106 5.03 0.99 -32.33
C VAL A 106 5.31 1.26 -33.81
N SER A 107 6.11 2.28 -34.10
CA SER A 107 6.50 2.62 -35.48
C SER A 107 7.80 1.90 -35.84
N ASP A 108 7.75 1.02 -36.84
CA ASP A 108 8.86 0.23 -37.37
C ASP A 108 9.11 0.62 -38.83
N ASN A 109 10.21 1.32 -39.13
CA ASN A 109 10.57 1.75 -40.49
C ASN A 109 9.40 2.45 -41.24
N GLY A 110 8.69 3.34 -40.56
CA GLY A 110 7.55 4.08 -41.13
C GLY A 110 6.24 3.29 -41.21
N ARG A 111 6.20 2.05 -40.68
CA ARG A 111 4.98 1.24 -40.58
C ARG A 111 4.57 1.09 -39.12
N ASN A 112 3.32 1.40 -38.82
CA ASN A 112 2.76 1.18 -37.50
C ASN A 112 2.46 -0.32 -37.31
N ARG A 113 3.06 -0.93 -36.28
CA ARG A 113 2.77 -2.28 -35.83
C ARG A 113 2.08 -2.23 -34.49
N ASN A 114 1.02 -3.03 -34.33
CA ASN A 114 0.36 -3.18 -33.05
C ASN A 114 0.94 -4.38 -32.31
N VAL A 115 1.44 -4.14 -31.11
CA VAL A 115 1.94 -5.16 -30.20
C VAL A 115 0.91 -5.36 -29.10
N ASN A 116 0.40 -6.57 -28.99
CA ASN A 116 -0.46 -6.95 -27.88
C ASN A 116 0.38 -7.11 -26.61
N ALA A 117 -0.08 -6.56 -25.51
CA ALA A 117 0.55 -6.68 -24.21
C ALA A 117 -0.49 -6.96 -23.12
N ARG A 118 -0.02 -7.47 -22.00
CA ARG A 118 -0.85 -7.86 -20.87
C ARG A 118 -0.24 -7.38 -19.56
N TRP A 119 -1.10 -6.88 -18.68
CA TRP A 119 -0.78 -6.64 -17.28
C TRP A 119 -0.94 -7.93 -16.48
N SER A 120 0.01 -8.20 -15.59
CA SER A 120 -0.07 -9.29 -14.63
C SER A 120 0.25 -8.74 -13.25
N CYS A 121 -0.73 -8.80 -12.34
CA CYS A 121 -0.58 -8.36 -10.98
C CYS A 121 -0.14 -9.54 -10.11
N ARG A 122 0.93 -9.37 -9.33
CA ARG A 122 1.28 -10.28 -8.25
C ARG A 122 0.79 -9.65 -6.94
N ARG A 123 0.06 -10.45 -6.17
CA ARG A 123 -0.30 -10.15 -4.78
C ARG A 123 0.79 -10.70 -3.88
#